data_AF-A0A537S2A2-F1
#
_entry.id   AF-A0A537S2A2-F1
#
_cell.length_a   1.000
_cell.length_b   1.000
_cell.length_c   1.000
_cell.angle_alpha   90.00
_cell.angle_beta   90.00
_cell.angle_gamma   90.00
#
_symmetry.space_group_name_H-M   'P 1'
#
loop_
_entity.id
_entity.type
_entity.pdbx_description
1 polymer ?
#
loop_
_entity_poly.entity_id
_entity_poly.type
_entity_poly.pdbx_seq_one_letter_code
_entity_poly.pdbx_strand_id
1 'polypeptide(L)'
;MKRICMVIGALALLLAPVRAIAQDKLVVSVWGGSWRDMVDNLIGKKFTAATGVPVEYITGGTIDRLNKEKLAKGNPESDITFTTSHVGWLYANDGLYETLDLKKVPNASKLVEQAKISPYHIGTWAYVYTIGYRPDLLKGVAFENWADLWKPELKGKLAAPDFDPSHLIVVSAILSGGDASTWEKGQAKLKELKPNFKAFYTNDANSQQLIANGETPV
;
A
#
# COMPACT_ATOMS: atom_id res chain seq x y z
N MET A 1 82.61 -34.84 -2.27
CA MET A 1 81.83 -33.95 -3.17
C MET A 1 80.35 -34.15 -2.90
N LYS A 2 79.62 -33.04 -2.68
CA LYS A 2 78.26 -32.95 -2.14
C LYS A 2 77.20 -33.47 -3.11
N ARG A 3 76.22 -34.23 -2.62
CA ARG A 3 74.86 -34.30 -3.18
C ARG A 3 73.85 -34.39 -2.04
N ILE A 4 73.29 -33.24 -1.66
CA ILE A 4 72.16 -33.11 -0.75
C ILE A 4 70.92 -33.02 -1.63
N CYS A 5 70.08 -34.05 -1.64
CA CYS A 5 68.73 -34.00 -2.20
C CYS A 5 67.80 -33.41 -1.15
N MET A 6 67.31 -32.18 -1.39
CA MET A 6 66.30 -31.54 -0.56
C MET A 6 64.92 -31.83 -1.17
N VAL A 7 64.13 -32.66 -0.48
CA VAL A 7 62.73 -32.91 -0.84
C VAL A 7 61.89 -31.80 -0.20
N ILE A 8 61.34 -30.92 -1.02
CA ILE A 8 60.35 -29.91 -0.61
C ILE A 8 58.99 -30.58 -0.69
N GLY A 9 58.40 -30.91 0.48
CA GLY A 9 57.02 -31.35 0.58
C GLY A 9 56.07 -30.16 0.42
N ALA A 10 55.30 -30.14 -0.67
CA ALA A 10 54.23 -29.18 -0.87
C ALA A 10 53.02 -29.58 -0.01
N LEU A 11 52.74 -28.82 1.05
CA LEU A 11 51.51 -28.96 1.84
C LEU A 11 50.38 -28.23 1.09
N ALA A 12 49.63 -28.96 0.26
CA ALA A 12 48.43 -28.45 -0.38
C ALA A 12 47.30 -28.36 0.66
N LEU A 13 47.03 -27.14 1.15
CA LEU A 13 45.82 -26.83 1.89
C LEU A 13 44.60 -27.00 0.97
N LEU A 14 43.89 -28.11 1.15
CA LEU A 14 42.56 -28.35 0.58
C LEU A 14 41.58 -27.35 1.20
N LEU A 15 41.46 -26.16 0.58
CA LEU A 15 40.34 -25.26 0.80
C LEU A 15 39.09 -25.94 0.20
N ALA A 16 38.32 -26.62 1.04
CA ALA A 16 37.00 -27.08 0.65
C ALA A 16 36.15 -25.86 0.24
N PRO A 17 35.47 -25.89 -0.91
CA PRO A 17 34.58 -24.80 -1.31
C PRO A 17 33.46 -24.73 -0.29
N VAL A 18 33.46 -23.67 0.53
CA VAL A 18 32.29 -23.29 1.31
C VAL A 18 31.20 -22.96 0.28
N ARG A 19 30.20 -23.83 0.16
CA ARG A 19 28.99 -23.50 -0.59
C ARG A 19 28.40 -22.29 0.11
N ALA A 20 28.48 -21.13 -0.53
CA ALA A 20 27.67 -19.98 -0.14
C ALA A 20 26.22 -20.44 -0.25
N ILE A 21 25.58 -20.72 0.89
CA ILE A 21 24.13 -20.80 0.95
C ILE A 21 23.70 -19.37 0.64
N ALA A 22 23.16 -19.16 -0.56
CA ALA A 22 22.43 -17.93 -0.86
C ALA A 22 21.39 -17.80 0.23
N GLN A 23 21.54 -16.80 1.09
CA GLN A 23 20.62 -16.62 2.18
C GLN A 23 19.28 -16.24 1.58
N ASP A 24 18.26 -17.09 1.75
CA ASP A 24 16.91 -16.77 1.33
C ASP A 24 16.53 -15.42 1.95
N LYS A 25 16.02 -14.52 1.10
CA LYS A 25 15.63 -13.16 1.44
C LYS A 25 14.12 -13.09 1.50
N LEU A 26 13.60 -12.19 2.33
CA LEU A 26 12.19 -11.83 2.33
C LEU A 26 11.98 -10.67 1.35
N VAL A 27 11.17 -10.86 0.32
CA VAL A 27 10.86 -9.82 -0.67
C VAL A 27 9.50 -9.19 -0.36
N VAL A 28 9.50 -7.90 -0.05
CA VAL A 28 8.31 -7.13 0.30
C VAL A 28 7.98 -6.14 -0.82
N SER A 29 6.85 -6.36 -1.47
CA SER A 29 6.25 -5.41 -2.40
C SER A 29 5.58 -4.29 -1.59
N VAL A 30 5.97 -3.03 -1.79
CA VAL A 30 5.47 -1.86 -1.03
C VAL A 30 5.48 -0.57 -1.88
N TRP A 31 4.88 0.50 -1.39
CA TRP A 31 5.06 1.84 -1.98
C TRP A 31 6.49 2.35 -1.74
N GLY A 32 7.04 3.07 -2.72
CA GLY A 32 8.37 3.67 -2.62
C GLY A 32 8.43 4.89 -1.70
N GLY A 33 9.58 5.57 -1.72
CA GLY A 33 9.81 6.79 -0.95
C GLY A 33 9.70 6.59 0.56
N SER A 34 9.12 7.57 1.25
CA SER A 34 9.00 7.58 2.72
C SER A 34 8.26 6.37 3.28
N TRP A 35 7.35 5.75 2.52
CA TRP A 35 6.65 4.53 2.92
C TRP A 35 7.60 3.34 3.02
N ARG A 36 8.38 3.07 1.97
CA ARG A 36 9.41 2.02 1.98
C ARG A 36 10.39 2.24 3.13
N ASP A 37 10.86 3.47 3.30
CA ASP A 37 11.83 3.80 4.35
C ASP A 37 11.25 3.62 5.76
N MET A 38 9.99 4.01 5.96
CA MET A 38 9.28 3.78 7.23
C MET A 38 9.16 2.29 7.54
N VAL A 39 8.72 1.48 6.56
CA VAL A 39 8.56 0.01 6.73
C VAL A 39 9.91 -0.66 7.04
N ASP A 40 10.97 -0.29 6.34
CA ASP A 40 12.32 -0.80 6.58
C ASP A 40 12.84 -0.42 7.97
N ASN A 41 12.70 0.85 8.35
CA ASN A 41 13.17 1.35 9.65
C ASN A 41 12.41 0.77 10.84
N LEU A 42 11.08 0.60 10.72
CA LEU A 42 10.26 0.11 11.83
C LEU A 42 10.23 -1.41 11.93
N ILE A 43 10.28 -2.11 10.80
CA ILE A 43 10.05 -3.56 10.72
C ILE A 43 11.25 -4.28 10.09
N GLY A 44 11.64 -3.93 8.87
CA GLY A 44 12.62 -4.66 8.07
C GLY A 44 13.95 -4.88 8.79
N LYS A 45 14.58 -3.81 9.27
CA LYS A 45 15.84 -3.86 10.03
C LYS A 45 15.74 -4.70 11.30
N LYS A 46 14.63 -4.60 12.04
CA LYS A 46 14.41 -5.39 13.25
C LYS A 46 14.21 -6.87 12.94
N PHE A 47 13.50 -7.18 11.85
CA PHE A 47 13.34 -8.54 11.36
C PHE A 47 14.70 -9.14 10.98
N THR A 48 15.49 -8.46 10.14
CA THR A 48 16.82 -8.93 9.77
C THR A 48 17.75 -9.08 10.97
N ALA A 49 17.73 -8.15 11.93
CA ALA A 49 18.52 -8.27 13.15
C ALA A 49 18.13 -9.48 14.01
N ALA A 50 16.84 -9.84 14.04
CA ALA A 50 16.32 -10.94 14.85
C ALA A 50 16.47 -12.32 14.18
N THR A 51 16.40 -12.39 12.85
CA THR A 51 16.35 -13.66 12.11
C THR A 51 17.60 -13.91 11.27
N GLY A 52 18.42 -12.88 11.06
CA GLY A 52 19.50 -12.87 10.07
C GLY A 52 19.03 -12.68 8.63
N VAL A 53 17.75 -12.88 8.32
CA VAL A 53 17.19 -12.90 6.96
C VAL A 53 17.16 -11.48 6.37
N PRO A 54 17.80 -11.24 5.21
CA PRO A 54 17.72 -9.95 4.53
C PRO A 54 16.30 -9.65 4.07
N VAL A 55 15.88 -8.38 4.15
CA VAL A 55 14.63 -7.91 3.55
C VAL A 55 14.96 -7.08 2.32
N GLU A 56 14.35 -7.44 1.19
CA GLU A 56 14.38 -6.66 -0.04
C GLU A 56 13.01 -6.07 -0.33
N TYR A 57 13.00 -4.95 -1.05
CA TYR A 57 11.78 -4.20 -1.35
C TYR A 57 11.60 -4.04 -2.85
N ILE A 58 10.43 -4.42 -3.35
CA ILE A 58 9.97 -4.07 -4.70
C ILE A 58 9.00 -2.91 -4.56
N THR A 59 9.29 -1.80 -5.24
CA THR A 59 8.49 -0.58 -5.14
C THR A 59 7.80 -0.22 -6.44
N GLY A 60 6.65 0.44 -6.33
CA GLY A 60 5.88 0.92 -7.49
C GLY A 60 4.49 1.43 -7.09
N GLY A 61 3.75 1.93 -8.08
CA GLY A 61 2.34 2.30 -7.91
C GLY A 61 1.47 1.09 -7.60
N THR A 62 0.36 1.30 -6.89
CA THR A 62 -0.54 0.24 -6.44
C THR A 62 -1.02 -0.67 -7.58
N ILE A 63 -1.51 -0.07 -8.67
CA ILE A 63 -2.05 -0.83 -9.82
C ILE A 63 -0.93 -1.43 -10.68
N ASP A 64 0.20 -0.75 -10.84
CA ASP A 64 1.33 -1.28 -11.59
C ASP A 64 1.89 -2.55 -10.93
N ARG A 65 2.00 -2.54 -9.59
CA ARG A 65 2.42 -3.71 -8.81
C ARG A 65 1.42 -4.86 -8.92
N LEU A 66 0.12 -4.59 -8.91
CA LEU A 66 -0.91 -5.61 -9.17
C LEU A 66 -0.75 -6.20 -10.57
N ASN A 67 -0.59 -5.36 -11.60
CA ASN A 67 -0.42 -5.83 -12.97
C ASN A 67 0.85 -6.67 -13.15
N LYS A 68 1.96 -6.29 -12.51
CA LYS A 68 3.18 -7.10 -12.49
C LYS A 68 2.95 -8.49 -11.87
N GLU A 69 2.26 -8.57 -10.73
CA GLU A 69 1.96 -9.86 -10.11
C GLU A 69 0.98 -10.70 -10.93
N LYS A 70 0.01 -10.08 -11.64
CA LYS A 70 -0.83 -10.80 -12.61
C LYS A 70 0.02 -11.41 -13.75
N LEU A 71 0.99 -10.67 -14.25
CA LEU A 71 1.89 -11.14 -15.32
C LEU A 71 2.86 -12.23 -14.83
N ALA A 72 3.30 -12.13 -13.58
CA ALA A 72 4.18 -13.09 -12.93
C ALA A 72 3.45 -14.30 -12.35
N LYS A 73 2.12 -14.44 -12.55
CA LYS A 73 1.30 -15.49 -11.92
C LYS A 73 1.91 -16.88 -12.12
N GLY A 74 2.18 -17.56 -11.01
CA GLY A 74 2.87 -18.87 -10.95
C GLY A 74 4.37 -18.77 -10.66
N ASN A 75 4.93 -17.57 -10.68
CA ASN A 75 6.31 -17.24 -10.31
C ASN A 75 6.35 -15.84 -9.64
N PRO A 76 5.74 -15.68 -8.45
CA PRO A 76 5.56 -14.38 -7.81
C PRO A 76 6.90 -13.70 -7.52
N GLU A 77 6.96 -12.38 -7.71
CA GLU A 77 8.19 -11.61 -7.46
C GLU A 77 8.34 -11.22 -5.98
N SER A 78 7.26 -11.30 -5.20
CA SER A 78 7.24 -10.91 -3.79
C SER A 78 6.58 -11.94 -2.88
N ASP A 79 7.08 -12.05 -1.65
CA ASP A 79 6.52 -12.90 -0.60
C ASP A 79 5.36 -12.19 0.14
N ILE A 80 5.49 -10.87 0.32
CA ILE A 80 4.49 -10.05 1.03
C ILE A 80 4.17 -8.82 0.18
N THR A 81 2.88 -8.54 0.01
CA THR A 81 2.39 -7.34 -0.68
C THR A 81 1.69 -6.39 0.30
N PHE A 82 2.27 -5.21 0.49
CA PHE A 82 1.59 -4.07 1.10
C PHE A 82 0.73 -3.37 0.04
N THR A 83 -0.58 -3.37 0.27
CA THR A 83 -1.56 -2.71 -0.60
C THR A 83 -2.78 -2.26 0.21
N THR A 84 -3.64 -1.44 -0.38
CA THR A 84 -4.91 -1.04 0.25
C THR A 84 -5.87 -2.22 0.29
N SER A 85 -6.71 -2.31 1.33
CA SER A 85 -7.62 -3.46 1.52
C SER A 85 -8.52 -3.72 0.32
N HIS A 86 -9.00 -2.67 -0.35
CA HIS A 86 -9.83 -2.80 -1.54
C HIS A 86 -9.05 -3.36 -2.75
N VAL A 87 -7.77 -2.99 -2.93
CA VAL A 87 -6.93 -3.59 -3.98
C VAL A 87 -6.54 -5.02 -3.61
N GLY A 88 -6.38 -5.33 -2.31
CA GLY A 88 -6.16 -6.69 -1.83
C GLY A 88 -7.24 -7.68 -2.29
N TRP A 89 -8.49 -7.24 -2.46
CA TRP A 89 -9.55 -8.05 -3.06
C TRP A 89 -9.34 -8.34 -4.55
N LEU A 90 -8.72 -7.43 -5.30
CA LEU A 90 -8.36 -7.68 -6.70
C LEU A 90 -7.27 -8.76 -6.81
N TYR A 91 -6.27 -8.73 -5.93
CA TYR A 91 -5.28 -9.81 -5.82
C TYR A 91 -5.93 -11.15 -5.49
N ALA A 92 -6.83 -11.17 -4.49
CA ALA A 92 -7.53 -12.38 -4.07
C ALA A 92 -8.41 -12.95 -5.20
N ASN A 93 -9.18 -12.09 -5.89
CA ASN A 93 -10.04 -12.48 -7.01
C ASN A 93 -9.24 -13.10 -8.17
N ASP A 94 -8.02 -12.60 -8.40
CA ASP A 94 -7.15 -13.11 -9.46
C ASP A 94 -6.33 -14.35 -9.01
N GLY A 95 -6.53 -14.82 -7.78
CA GLY A 95 -5.84 -15.99 -7.22
C GLY A 95 -4.34 -15.75 -7.03
N LEU A 96 -3.96 -14.53 -6.65
CA LEU A 96 -2.57 -14.12 -6.44
C LEU A 96 -2.11 -14.22 -4.98
N TYR A 97 -3.01 -14.59 -4.06
CA TYR A 97 -2.68 -14.76 -2.64
C TYR A 97 -2.89 -16.20 -2.18
N GLU A 98 -2.01 -16.62 -1.26
CA GLU A 98 -2.25 -17.77 -0.41
C GLU A 98 -3.17 -17.41 0.76
N THR A 99 -3.77 -18.42 1.38
CA THR A 99 -4.50 -18.22 2.64
C THR A 99 -3.51 -18.03 3.79
N LEU A 100 -3.76 -17.04 4.64
CA LEU A 100 -2.93 -16.79 5.81
C LEU A 100 -3.14 -17.87 6.88
N ASP A 101 -2.06 -18.51 7.30
CA ASP A 101 -2.04 -19.33 8.51
C ASP A 101 -1.89 -18.43 9.74
N LEU A 102 -3.02 -17.97 10.28
CA LEU A 102 -3.04 -17.06 11.44
C LEU A 102 -2.45 -17.70 12.72
N LYS A 103 -2.26 -19.03 12.78
CA LYS A 103 -1.55 -19.67 13.90
C LYS A 103 -0.07 -19.28 13.94
N LYS A 104 0.52 -18.96 12.78
CA LYS A 104 1.89 -18.45 12.66
C LYS A 104 1.99 -16.94 12.92
N VAL A 105 0.86 -16.24 13.02
CA VAL A 105 0.78 -14.80 13.27
C VAL A 105 0.00 -14.57 14.57
N PRO A 106 0.55 -14.91 15.75
CA PRO A 106 -0.21 -14.89 17.01
C PRO A 106 -0.75 -13.50 17.36
N ASN A 107 -0.09 -12.42 16.93
CA ASN A 107 -0.57 -11.06 17.11
C ASN A 107 -1.83 -10.74 16.29
N ALA A 108 -2.20 -11.56 15.28
CA ALA A 108 -3.46 -11.40 14.55
C ALA A 108 -4.69 -11.53 15.47
N SER A 109 -4.56 -12.23 16.61
CA SER A 109 -5.60 -12.30 17.63
C SER A 109 -5.95 -10.93 18.26
N LYS A 110 -5.05 -9.95 18.15
CA LYS A 110 -5.21 -8.59 18.69
C LYS A 110 -5.76 -7.60 17.67
N LEU A 111 -6.06 -8.05 16.44
CA LEU A 111 -6.61 -7.17 15.42
C LEU A 111 -7.99 -6.69 15.82
N VAL A 112 -8.21 -5.37 15.67
CA VAL A 112 -9.55 -4.79 15.66
C VAL A 112 -10.36 -5.38 14.52
N GLU A 113 -11.69 -5.39 14.66
CA GLU A 113 -12.57 -6.08 13.70
C GLU A 113 -12.39 -5.56 12.28
N GLN A 114 -12.24 -4.25 12.11
CA GLN A 114 -12.02 -3.59 10.82
C GLN A 114 -10.71 -3.99 10.14
N ALA A 115 -9.74 -4.52 10.89
CA ALA A 115 -8.46 -5.00 10.36
C ALA A 115 -8.50 -6.48 9.95
N LYS A 116 -9.60 -7.19 10.23
CA LYS A 116 -9.83 -8.57 9.77
C LYS A 116 -10.52 -8.52 8.41
N ILE A 117 -9.75 -8.38 7.34
CA ILE A 117 -10.32 -8.12 6.01
C ILE A 117 -10.80 -9.40 5.31
N SER A 118 -9.94 -10.42 5.24
CA SER A 118 -10.24 -11.68 4.55
C SER A 118 -9.33 -12.81 5.04
N PRO A 119 -9.55 -14.06 4.59
CA PRO A 119 -8.59 -15.15 4.84
C PRO A 119 -7.19 -14.92 4.22
N TYR A 120 -7.05 -13.98 3.28
CA TYR A 120 -5.83 -13.77 2.48
C TYR A 120 -5.00 -12.58 2.95
N HIS A 121 -5.61 -11.57 3.56
CA HIS A 121 -4.93 -10.34 3.96
C HIS A 121 -5.57 -9.69 5.18
N ILE A 122 -4.73 -9.03 5.99
CA ILE A 122 -5.09 -8.33 7.23
C ILE A 122 -4.65 -6.88 7.17
N GLY A 123 -5.34 -6.00 7.91
CA GLY A 123 -4.97 -4.60 8.07
C GLY A 123 -3.84 -4.42 9.09
N THR A 124 -2.72 -3.85 8.66
CA THR A 124 -1.57 -3.53 9.54
C THR A 124 -1.43 -2.04 9.81
N TRP A 125 -2.14 -1.21 9.04
CA TRP A 125 -2.20 0.24 9.15
C TRP A 125 -3.60 0.69 8.68
N ALA A 126 -4.05 1.82 9.21
CA ALA A 126 -5.27 2.48 8.78
C ALA A 126 -5.01 3.98 8.62
N TYR A 127 -5.68 4.56 7.63
CA TYR A 127 -5.81 6.00 7.44
C TYR A 127 -7.27 6.30 7.15
N VAL A 128 -7.72 7.48 7.55
CA VAL A 128 -9.12 7.89 7.44
C VAL A 128 -9.21 8.93 6.35
N TYR A 129 -10.01 8.65 5.32
CA TYR A 129 -10.49 9.70 4.42
C TYR A 129 -11.62 10.45 5.12
N THR A 130 -11.51 11.76 5.15
CA THR A 130 -12.52 12.66 5.70
C THR A 130 -12.59 13.93 4.87
N ILE A 131 -13.65 14.72 5.07
CA ILE A 131 -13.78 16.03 4.48
C ILE A 131 -12.92 17.01 5.27
N GLY A 132 -11.79 17.41 4.69
CA GLY A 132 -11.03 18.58 5.15
C GLY A 132 -11.56 19.82 4.47
N TYR A 133 -11.69 20.94 5.18
CA TYR A 133 -12.13 22.19 4.56
C TYR A 133 -11.61 23.43 5.28
N ARG A 134 -11.70 24.59 4.60
CA ARG A 134 -11.34 25.92 5.12
C ARG A 134 -12.60 26.72 5.49
N PRO A 135 -13.02 26.76 6.76
CA PRO A 135 -14.25 27.45 7.17
C PRO A 135 -14.23 28.96 6.88
N ASP A 136 -13.05 29.58 6.93
CA ASP A 136 -12.86 31.00 6.64
C ASP A 136 -13.13 31.37 5.17
N LEU A 137 -12.97 30.40 4.26
CA LEU A 137 -13.25 30.53 2.82
C LEU A 137 -14.66 30.03 2.44
N LEU A 138 -15.34 29.35 3.36
CA LEU A 138 -16.63 28.70 3.16
C LEU A 138 -17.67 29.19 4.17
N LYS A 139 -17.81 30.51 4.28
CA LYS A 139 -18.75 31.14 5.23
C LYS A 139 -20.17 30.62 5.02
N GLY A 140 -20.76 30.06 6.07
CA GLY A 140 -22.11 29.52 6.07
C GLY A 140 -22.23 28.10 5.51
N VAL A 141 -21.13 27.46 5.12
CA VAL A 141 -21.11 26.05 4.73
C VAL A 141 -20.56 25.22 5.88
N ALA A 142 -21.32 24.21 6.28
CA ALA A 142 -20.91 23.18 7.20
C ALA A 142 -21.07 21.79 6.56
N PHE A 143 -20.28 20.85 7.05
CA PHE A 143 -20.32 19.44 6.67
C PHE A 143 -20.75 18.63 7.88
N GLU A 144 -22.02 18.23 7.91
CA GLU A 144 -22.60 17.33 8.90
C GLU A 144 -22.49 15.87 8.44
N ASN A 145 -22.48 15.65 7.13
CA ASN A 145 -22.32 14.34 6.53
C ASN A 145 -21.76 14.44 5.10
N TRP A 146 -21.43 13.29 4.52
CA TRP A 146 -20.84 13.22 3.19
C TRP A 146 -21.75 13.73 2.05
N ALA A 147 -23.08 13.75 2.22
CA ALA A 147 -23.99 14.28 1.20
C ALA A 147 -23.80 15.78 0.98
N ASP A 148 -23.25 16.49 1.97
CA ASP A 148 -22.97 17.92 1.87
C ASP A 148 -21.95 18.26 0.78
N LEU A 149 -21.13 17.30 0.32
CA LEU A 149 -20.23 17.50 -0.83
C LEU A 149 -20.97 17.84 -2.13
N TRP A 150 -22.27 17.52 -2.24
CA TRP A 150 -23.12 17.81 -3.41
C TRP A 150 -23.82 19.18 -3.35
N LYS A 151 -23.59 19.98 -2.31
CA LYS A 151 -24.15 21.33 -2.20
C LYS A 151 -23.75 22.20 -3.40
N PRO A 152 -24.67 22.98 -4.00
CA PRO A 152 -24.37 23.81 -5.16
C PRO A 152 -23.33 24.90 -4.88
N GLU A 153 -23.21 25.35 -3.63
CA GLU A 153 -22.22 26.32 -3.15
C GLU A 153 -20.78 25.80 -3.25
N LEU A 154 -20.59 24.49 -3.48
CA LEU A 154 -19.30 23.83 -3.61
C LEU A 154 -18.84 23.64 -5.07
N LYS A 155 -19.58 24.19 -6.05
CA LYS A 155 -19.19 24.15 -7.45
C LYS A 155 -17.76 24.66 -7.66
N GLY A 156 -16.89 23.82 -8.24
CA GLY A 156 -15.48 24.13 -8.48
C GLY A 156 -14.65 24.41 -7.23
N LYS A 157 -14.96 23.78 -6.09
CA LYS A 157 -14.24 23.97 -4.81
C LYS A 157 -13.55 22.73 -4.26
N LEU A 158 -13.89 21.54 -4.76
CA LEU A 158 -13.35 20.27 -4.26
C LEU A 158 -12.02 19.92 -4.92
N ALA A 159 -11.13 19.34 -4.14
CA ALA A 159 -10.05 18.49 -4.60
C ALA A 159 -10.16 17.07 -4.04
N ALA A 160 -9.62 16.09 -4.76
CA ALA A 160 -9.49 14.71 -4.31
C ALA A 160 -8.19 14.10 -4.87
N PRO A 161 -7.65 13.03 -4.28
CA PRO A 161 -6.49 12.34 -4.85
C PRO A 161 -6.88 11.70 -6.20
N ASP A 162 -6.05 11.86 -7.22
CA ASP A 162 -6.26 11.18 -8.51
C ASP A 162 -5.97 9.67 -8.43
N PHE A 163 -5.11 9.29 -7.48
CA PHE A 163 -4.60 7.93 -7.30
C PHE A 163 -5.53 7.01 -6.51
N ASP A 164 -6.53 7.55 -5.78
CA ASP A 164 -7.47 6.75 -5.00
C ASP A 164 -8.86 7.42 -4.84
N PRO A 165 -9.79 7.19 -5.79
CA PRO A 165 -11.16 7.69 -5.71
C PRO A 165 -12.09 6.82 -4.85
N SER A 166 -11.59 5.75 -4.21
CA SER A 166 -12.42 4.69 -3.63
C SER A 166 -13.44 5.22 -2.60
N HIS A 167 -13.03 6.17 -1.74
CA HIS A 167 -13.90 6.75 -0.73
C HIS A 167 -15.11 7.48 -1.34
N LEU A 168 -14.93 8.27 -2.40
CA LEU A 168 -16.04 8.98 -3.07
C LEU A 168 -16.98 8.03 -3.80
N ILE A 169 -16.44 6.95 -4.38
CA ILE A 169 -17.24 5.90 -5.01
C ILE A 169 -18.14 5.22 -3.96
N VAL A 170 -17.56 4.79 -2.84
CA VAL A 170 -18.28 4.12 -1.75
C VAL A 170 -19.30 5.05 -1.10
N VAL A 171 -18.93 6.30 -0.81
CA VAL A 171 -19.84 7.32 -0.29
C VAL A 171 -21.02 7.54 -1.23
N SER A 172 -20.76 7.68 -2.53
CA SER A 172 -21.82 7.85 -3.53
C SER A 172 -22.76 6.65 -3.55
N ALA A 173 -22.23 5.43 -3.42
CA ALA A 173 -23.03 4.22 -3.33
C ALA A 173 -23.89 4.18 -2.08
N ILE A 174 -23.33 4.48 -0.91
CA ILE A 174 -24.06 4.53 0.37
C ILE A 174 -25.22 5.53 0.30
N LEU A 175 -24.97 6.73 -0.22
CA LEU A 175 -25.99 7.76 -0.41
C LEU A 175 -27.07 7.36 -1.43
N SER A 176 -26.83 6.33 -2.25
CA SER A 176 -27.76 5.76 -3.21
C SER A 176 -28.32 4.40 -2.78
N GLY A 177 -28.20 4.01 -1.51
CA GLY A 177 -28.74 2.75 -0.99
C GLY A 177 -27.95 1.49 -1.38
N GLY A 178 -26.67 1.67 -1.72
CA GLY A 178 -25.69 0.62 -1.92
C GLY A 178 -24.61 0.61 -0.84
N ASP A 179 -23.51 -0.02 -1.17
CA ASP A 179 -22.30 -0.15 -0.36
C ASP A 179 -21.08 -0.37 -1.27
N ALA A 180 -19.93 -0.71 -0.70
CA ALA A 180 -18.71 -0.96 -1.48
C ALA A 180 -18.82 -2.14 -2.45
N SER A 181 -19.67 -3.14 -2.15
CA SER A 181 -19.90 -4.32 -3.00
C SER A 181 -20.92 -4.08 -4.11
N THR A 182 -21.79 -3.07 -3.93
CA THR A 182 -22.83 -2.64 -4.88
C THR A 182 -22.59 -1.21 -5.34
N TRP A 183 -21.32 -0.86 -5.57
CA TRP A 183 -20.87 0.51 -5.80
C TRP A 183 -21.53 1.17 -7.02
N GLU A 184 -21.94 0.36 -8.02
CA GLU A 184 -22.58 0.81 -9.25
C GLU A 184 -23.87 1.60 -8.98
N LYS A 185 -24.57 1.30 -7.87
CA LYS A 185 -25.75 2.06 -7.44
C LYS A 185 -25.46 3.56 -7.25
N GLY A 186 -24.23 3.90 -6.88
CA GLY A 186 -23.77 5.28 -6.67
C GLY A 186 -23.30 5.99 -7.94
N GLN A 187 -23.28 5.33 -9.11
CA GLN A 187 -22.62 5.89 -10.30
C GLN A 187 -23.27 7.19 -10.78
N ALA A 188 -24.60 7.29 -10.72
CA ALA A 188 -25.30 8.54 -11.06
C ALA A 188 -24.92 9.66 -10.10
N LYS A 189 -24.95 9.38 -8.79
CA LYS A 189 -24.59 10.33 -7.73
C LYS A 189 -23.14 10.79 -7.85
N LEU A 190 -22.21 9.89 -8.13
CA LEU A 190 -20.81 10.22 -8.34
C LEU A 190 -20.62 11.16 -9.54
N LYS A 191 -21.35 10.93 -10.64
CA LYS A 191 -21.31 11.81 -11.82
C LYS A 191 -21.87 13.21 -11.52
N GLU A 192 -22.91 13.32 -10.68
CA GLU A 192 -23.44 14.60 -10.20
C GLU A 192 -22.42 15.42 -9.41
N LEU A 193 -21.43 14.77 -8.77
CA LEU A 193 -20.40 15.46 -7.99
C LEU A 193 -19.35 16.16 -8.89
N LYS A 194 -19.22 15.74 -10.15
CA LYS A 194 -18.19 16.23 -11.07
C LYS A 194 -18.07 17.76 -11.15
N PRO A 195 -19.17 18.56 -11.22
CA PRO A 195 -19.08 20.02 -11.29
C PRO A 195 -18.48 20.67 -10.03
N ASN A 196 -18.45 19.95 -8.91
CA ASN A 196 -17.90 20.44 -7.65
C ASN A 196 -16.37 20.31 -7.61
N PHE A 197 -15.77 19.44 -8.44
CA PHE A 197 -14.32 19.31 -8.53
C PHE A 197 -13.68 20.46 -9.30
N LYS A 198 -12.58 20.97 -8.73
CA LYS A 198 -11.65 21.89 -9.36
C LYS A 198 -10.37 21.19 -9.78
N ALA A 199 -9.88 20.26 -8.96
CA ALA A 199 -8.61 19.59 -9.16
C ALA A 199 -8.66 18.14 -8.68
N PHE A 200 -7.77 17.32 -9.24
CA PHE A 200 -7.39 16.04 -8.66
C PHE A 200 -5.89 16.08 -8.40
N TYR A 201 -5.47 16.01 -7.13
CA TYR A 201 -4.07 16.15 -6.76
C TYR A 201 -3.34 14.81 -6.86
N THR A 202 -2.06 14.88 -7.22
CA THR A 202 -1.24 13.68 -7.47
C THR A 202 -0.35 13.29 -6.28
N ASN A 203 -0.26 14.16 -5.26
CA ASN A 203 0.48 13.94 -4.02
C ASN A 203 0.03 14.90 -2.91
N ASP A 204 0.48 14.63 -1.68
CA ASP A 204 0.09 15.36 -0.47
C ASP A 204 0.55 16.83 -0.48
N ALA A 205 1.73 17.14 -1.01
CA ALA A 205 2.24 18.51 -1.06
C ALA A 205 1.37 19.39 -1.98
N ASN A 206 0.94 18.85 -3.12
CA ASN A 206 0.00 19.55 -4.00
C ASN A 206 -1.37 19.74 -3.34
N SER A 207 -1.88 18.74 -2.62
CA SER A 207 -3.10 18.86 -1.82
C SER A 207 -3.01 20.01 -0.82
N GLN A 208 -1.93 20.06 -0.03
CA GLN A 208 -1.67 21.12 0.96
C GLN A 208 -1.56 22.50 0.32
N GLN A 209 -0.92 22.61 -0.84
CA GLN A 209 -0.79 23.87 -1.56
C GLN A 209 -2.14 24.40 -2.06
N LEU A 210 -2.97 23.53 -2.64
CA LEU A 210 -4.29 23.92 -3.17
C LEU A 210 -5.22 24.44 -2.06
N ILE A 211 -5.22 23.79 -0.90
CA ILE A 211 -6.03 24.23 0.25
C ILE A 211 -5.44 25.47 0.95
N ALA A 212 -4.10 25.59 1.02
CA ALA A 212 -3.44 26.75 1.63
C ALA A 212 -3.72 28.03 0.83
N ASN A 213 -3.63 27.96 -0.49
CA ASN A 213 -3.87 29.09 -1.40
C ASN A 213 -5.37 29.35 -1.63
N GLY A 214 -6.26 28.48 -1.14
CA GLY A 214 -7.70 28.63 -1.27
C GLY A 214 -8.26 28.29 -2.65
N GLU A 215 -7.46 27.65 -3.52
CA GLU A 215 -7.91 27.20 -4.85
C GLU A 215 -8.96 26.10 -4.74
N THR A 216 -8.79 25.20 -3.76
CA THR A 216 -9.76 24.16 -3.41
C THR A 216 -9.97 24.18 -1.88
N PRO A 217 -10.97 24.94 -1.38
CA PRO A 217 -11.21 25.04 0.05
C PRO A 217 -11.85 23.79 0.66
N VAL A 218 -12.10 22.74 -0.13
CA VAL A 218 -12.60 21.40 0.24
C VAL A 218 -11.74 20.33 -0.42
#